data_AF-A0A957MV04-F1
#
_entry.id   AF-A0A957MV04-F1
#
_cell.length_a   1.000
_cell.length_b   1.000
_cell.length_c   1.000
_cell.angle_alpha   90.00
_cell.angle_beta   90.00
_cell.angle_gamma   90.00
#
_symmetry.space_group_name_H-M   'P 1'
#
loop_
_entity.id
_entity.type
_entity.pdbx_description
1 polymer ?
#
loop_
_entity_poly.entity_id
_entity_poly.type
_entity_poly.pdbx_seq_one_letter_code
_entity_poly.pdbx_strand_id
1 'polypeptide(L)'
;MGLTRTRGTRSTTDLVAGVLGSDRLALARAITRVENQEADATALLTALYPHSGRAHIIGVTGAPGTGKSTLVTALAQSYRAAGMTVGIVAIDPTSPFTGGALLGDRVRMRALAGDSGVFVRSMATRGSLGGLSKTTGDVVTVMDAAGFDRVIVETVGVGQAEVEIASTAHTTLVVEAPGLG
;
A
#
# COMPACT_ATOMS: atom_id res chain seq x y z
N MET A 1 -2.63 -26.88 32.60
CA MET A 1 -1.37 -26.83 31.82
C MET A 1 -1.74 -26.46 30.39
N GLY A 2 -1.99 -25.17 30.13
CA GLY A 2 -2.47 -24.67 28.84
C GLY A 2 -1.35 -23.94 28.12
N LEU A 3 -0.97 -24.41 26.94
CA LEU A 3 0.07 -23.80 26.11
C LEU A 3 -0.38 -22.40 25.65
N THR A 4 0.19 -21.38 26.26
CA THR A 4 0.26 -20.03 25.71
C THR A 4 1.09 -20.11 24.42
N ARG A 5 0.44 -20.03 23.25
CA ARG A 5 1.15 -19.85 21.97
C ARG A 5 1.82 -18.48 21.98
N THR A 6 3.09 -18.42 22.36
CA THR A 6 3.97 -17.27 22.10
C THR A 6 3.95 -16.99 20.60
N ARG A 7 3.45 -15.82 20.18
CA ARG A 7 3.59 -15.35 18.80
C ARG A 7 5.09 -15.16 18.52
N GLY A 8 5.74 -16.17 17.95
CA GLY A 8 7.14 -16.09 17.56
C GLY A 8 7.35 -14.91 16.61
N THR A 9 8.24 -14.00 16.99
CA THR A 9 8.73 -12.93 16.13
C THR A 9 9.39 -13.59 14.93
N ARG A 10 8.78 -13.48 13.73
CA ARG A 10 9.41 -14.00 12.49
C ARG A 10 10.71 -13.24 12.27
N SER A 11 11.78 -13.97 11.96
CA SER A 11 13.07 -13.36 11.61
C SER A 11 12.94 -12.58 10.30
N THR A 12 13.88 -11.66 10.03
CA THR A 12 13.92 -10.92 8.77
C THR A 12 13.98 -11.86 7.56
N THR A 13 14.77 -12.93 7.65
CA THR A 13 14.87 -13.98 6.62
C THR A 13 13.53 -14.67 6.36
N ASP A 14 12.77 -15.02 7.42
CA ASP A 14 11.45 -15.65 7.26
C ASP A 14 10.45 -14.71 6.60
N LEU A 15 10.55 -13.41 6.88
CA LEU A 15 9.69 -12.40 6.25
C LEU A 15 10.02 -12.24 4.78
N VAL A 16 11.31 -12.16 4.41
CA VAL A 16 11.75 -12.09 3.02
C VAL A 16 11.26 -13.32 2.24
N ALA A 17 11.52 -14.52 2.74
CA ALA A 17 11.06 -15.76 2.12
C ALA A 17 9.53 -15.80 1.97
N GLY A 18 8.80 -15.36 3.00
CA GLY A 18 7.34 -15.27 2.95
C GLY A 18 6.84 -14.25 1.92
N VAL A 19 7.45 -13.07 1.81
CA VAL A 19 7.07 -12.06 0.81
C VAL A 19 7.29 -12.58 -0.60
N LEU A 20 8.46 -13.17 -0.87
CA LEU A 20 8.79 -13.74 -2.19
C LEU A 20 7.93 -14.97 -2.54
N GLY A 21 7.42 -15.68 -1.53
CA GLY A 21 6.45 -16.76 -1.67
C GLY A 21 4.99 -16.30 -1.68
N SER A 22 4.72 -14.99 -1.80
CA SER A 22 3.38 -14.39 -1.79
C SER A 22 2.52 -14.72 -0.54
N ASP A 23 3.16 -14.98 0.62
CA ASP A 23 2.47 -15.13 1.91
C ASP A 23 1.92 -13.76 2.35
N ARG A 24 0.59 -13.62 2.28
CA ARG A 24 -0.13 -12.38 2.66
C ARG A 24 0.14 -11.93 4.09
N LEU A 25 0.36 -12.85 5.02
CA LEU A 25 0.69 -12.50 6.40
C LEU A 25 2.14 -12.02 6.54
N ALA A 26 3.07 -12.64 5.81
CA ALA A 26 4.44 -12.16 5.73
C ALA A 26 4.50 -10.75 5.14
N LEU A 27 3.80 -10.54 4.02
CA LEU A 27 3.66 -9.24 3.35
C LEU A 27 3.12 -8.17 4.29
N ALA A 28 1.98 -8.44 4.96
CA ALA A 28 1.39 -7.49 5.88
C ALA A 28 2.31 -7.12 7.05
N ARG A 29 3.12 -8.07 7.54
CA ARG A 29 4.10 -7.85 8.61
C ARG A 29 5.31 -7.07 8.11
N ALA A 30 5.85 -7.43 6.94
CA ALA A 30 6.97 -6.72 6.30
C ALA A 30 6.61 -5.24 6.09
N ILE A 31 5.43 -4.97 5.52
CA ILE A 31 4.90 -3.61 5.36
C ILE A 31 4.79 -2.90 6.72
N THR A 32 4.28 -3.55 7.77
CA THR A 32 4.20 -2.93 9.10
C THR A 32 5.59 -2.57 9.66
N ARG A 33 6.61 -3.42 9.48
CA ARG A 33 7.98 -3.11 9.92
C ARG A 33 8.56 -1.90 9.20
N VAL A 34 8.36 -1.85 7.88
CA VAL A 34 8.75 -0.71 7.03
C VAL A 34 8.03 0.57 7.45
N GLU A 35 6.71 0.50 7.64
CA GLU A 35 5.89 1.66 8.01
C GLU A 35 6.26 2.23 9.38
N ASN A 36 6.64 1.36 10.32
CA ASN A 36 7.07 1.76 11.66
C ASN A 36 8.57 2.06 11.76
N GLN A 37 9.32 1.95 10.66
CA GLN A 37 10.76 2.14 10.62
C GLN A 37 11.48 1.30 11.70
N GLU A 38 11.06 0.04 11.85
CA GLU A 38 11.70 -0.89 12.78
C GLU A 38 13.18 -1.07 12.42
N ALA A 39 14.00 -1.45 13.41
CA ALA A 39 15.45 -1.56 13.26
C ALA A 39 15.90 -2.47 12.09
N ASP A 40 15.09 -3.46 11.73
CA ASP A 40 15.36 -4.39 10.62
C ASP A 40 14.71 -4.00 9.28
N ALA A 41 14.00 -2.87 9.20
CA ALA A 41 13.31 -2.42 7.98
C ALA A 41 14.29 -2.24 6.80
N THR A 42 15.44 -1.61 7.04
CA THR A 42 16.47 -1.42 6.00
C THR A 42 17.02 -2.76 5.50
N ALA A 43 17.29 -3.71 6.39
CA ALA A 43 17.78 -5.03 6.00
C ALA A 43 16.74 -5.80 5.18
N LEU A 44 15.47 -5.69 5.57
CA LEU A 44 14.35 -6.28 4.84
C LEU A 44 14.20 -5.68 3.44
N LEU A 45 14.25 -4.35 3.30
CA LEU A 45 14.17 -3.66 2.01
C LEU A 45 15.35 -4.03 1.11
N THR A 46 16.58 -4.02 1.63
CA THR A 46 17.78 -4.41 0.88
C THR A 46 17.68 -5.83 0.33
N ALA A 47 17.12 -6.77 1.11
CA ALA A 47 16.94 -8.15 0.66
C ALA A 47 15.83 -8.30 -0.40
N LEU A 48 14.80 -7.46 -0.36
CA LEU A 48 13.68 -7.49 -1.30
C LEU A 48 13.95 -6.71 -2.60
N TYR A 49 14.79 -5.69 -2.55
CA TYR A 49 15.06 -4.79 -3.67
C TYR A 49 15.50 -5.50 -4.97
N PRO A 50 16.35 -6.54 -4.96
CA PRO A 50 16.69 -7.29 -6.19
C PRO A 50 15.50 -7.99 -6.87
N HIS A 51 14.37 -8.09 -6.18
CA HIS A 51 13.16 -8.76 -6.66
C HIS A 51 12.06 -7.79 -7.12
N SER A 52 12.24 -6.48 -6.97
CA SER A 52 11.32 -5.46 -7.49
C SER A 52 11.71 -4.99 -8.91
N GLY A 53 11.01 -3.99 -9.43
CA GLY A 53 11.18 -3.40 -10.75
C GLY A 53 10.26 -3.99 -11.83
N ARG A 54 9.23 -4.78 -11.46
CA ARG A 54 8.36 -5.48 -12.43
C ARG A 54 6.95 -4.92 -12.45
N ALA A 55 6.42 -4.52 -11.30
CA ALA A 55 5.09 -3.97 -11.19
C ALA A 55 4.95 -2.65 -11.95
N HIS A 56 3.80 -2.45 -12.61
CA HIS A 56 3.45 -1.11 -13.11
C HIS A 56 2.82 -0.29 -11.98
N ILE A 57 3.45 0.84 -11.62
CA ILE A 57 3.04 1.68 -10.51
C ILE A 57 2.11 2.79 -11.01
N ILE A 58 0.90 2.84 -10.46
CA ILE A 58 -0.15 3.81 -10.83
C ILE A 58 -0.45 4.68 -9.62
N GLY A 59 -0.24 5.98 -9.77
CA GLY A 59 -0.65 6.98 -8.81
C GLY A 59 -2.04 7.51 -9.10
N VAL A 60 -2.91 7.62 -8.09
CA VAL A 60 -4.24 8.20 -8.21
C VAL A 60 -4.39 9.34 -7.22
N THR A 61 -4.67 10.52 -7.74
CA THR A 61 -4.76 11.76 -6.96
C THR A 61 -5.94 12.63 -7.40
N GLY A 62 -6.21 13.72 -6.68
CA GLY A 62 -7.36 14.61 -6.88
C GLY A 62 -8.08 14.90 -5.57
N ALA A 63 -8.90 15.96 -5.52
CA ALA A 63 -9.52 16.44 -4.30
C ALA A 63 -10.36 15.37 -3.53
N PRO A 64 -10.66 15.55 -2.24
CA PRO A 64 -11.49 14.60 -1.50
C PRO A 64 -12.91 14.59 -2.08
N GLY A 65 -13.51 13.40 -2.21
CA GLY A 65 -14.85 13.28 -2.76
C GLY A 65 -14.93 13.22 -4.29
N THR A 66 -13.81 13.35 -5.03
CA THR A 66 -13.82 13.24 -6.51
C THR A 66 -14.07 11.82 -7.04
N GLY A 67 -14.15 10.82 -6.15
CA GLY A 67 -14.42 9.42 -6.53
C GLY A 67 -13.16 8.58 -6.77
N LYS A 68 -11.99 9.01 -6.30
CA LYS A 68 -10.72 8.26 -6.38
C LYS A 68 -10.84 6.80 -5.98
N SER A 69 -11.36 6.51 -4.79
CA SER A 69 -11.46 5.12 -4.31
C SER A 69 -12.42 4.27 -5.14
N THR A 70 -13.45 4.89 -5.73
CA THR A 70 -14.34 4.23 -6.69
C THR A 70 -13.60 3.89 -7.97
N LEU A 71 -12.80 4.81 -8.52
CA LEU A 71 -11.96 4.57 -9.68
C LEU A 71 -10.91 3.48 -9.40
N VAL A 72 -10.21 3.55 -8.27
CA VAL A 72 -9.24 2.54 -7.83
C VAL A 72 -9.88 1.16 -7.75
N THR A 73 -11.10 1.07 -7.18
CA THR A 73 -11.85 -0.19 -7.10
C THR A 73 -12.18 -0.74 -8.49
N ALA A 74 -12.69 0.11 -9.39
CA ALA A 74 -13.03 -0.30 -10.75
C ALA A 74 -11.79 -0.72 -11.56
N LEU A 75 -10.68 0.01 -11.45
CA LEU A 75 -9.40 -0.35 -12.07
C LEU A 75 -8.88 -1.68 -11.56
N ALA A 76 -8.90 -1.90 -10.25
CA ALA A 76 -8.48 -3.17 -9.65
C ALA A 76 -9.34 -4.33 -10.19
N GLN A 77 -10.67 -4.19 -10.19
CA GLN A 77 -11.57 -5.20 -10.75
C GLN A 77 -11.28 -5.48 -12.23
N SER A 78 -11.01 -4.46 -13.03
CA SER A 78 -10.66 -4.61 -14.45
C SER A 78 -9.35 -5.39 -14.62
N TYR A 79 -8.31 -5.10 -13.82
CA TYR A 79 -7.06 -5.85 -13.87
C TYR A 79 -7.23 -7.29 -13.42
N ARG A 80 -8.03 -7.52 -12.37
CA ARG A 80 -8.38 -8.87 -11.91
C ARG A 80 -9.13 -9.67 -12.97
N ALA A 81 -10.07 -9.05 -13.69
CA ALA A 81 -10.77 -9.68 -14.81
C ALA A 81 -9.84 -10.08 -15.96
N ALA A 82 -8.71 -9.39 -16.10
CA ALA A 82 -7.64 -9.71 -17.04
C ALA A 82 -6.57 -10.67 -16.46
N GLY A 83 -6.80 -11.26 -15.28
CA GLY A 83 -5.92 -12.25 -14.65
C GLY A 83 -4.71 -11.67 -13.90
N MET A 84 -4.54 -10.35 -13.84
CA MET A 84 -3.41 -9.68 -13.18
C MET A 84 -3.66 -9.49 -11.70
N THR A 85 -2.62 -9.58 -10.87
CA THR A 85 -2.63 -9.30 -9.43
C THR A 85 -2.47 -7.81 -9.14
N VAL A 86 -3.11 -7.32 -8.06
CA VAL A 86 -3.16 -5.89 -7.74
C VAL A 86 -2.84 -5.62 -6.26
N GLY A 87 -1.76 -4.88 -6.01
CA GLY A 87 -1.46 -4.27 -4.71
C GLY A 87 -2.03 -2.84 -4.66
N ILE A 88 -2.65 -2.46 -3.55
CA ILE A 88 -3.20 -1.11 -3.33
C ILE A 88 -2.62 -0.53 -2.06
N VAL A 89 -2.00 0.64 -2.17
CA VAL A 89 -1.56 1.49 -1.06
C VAL A 89 -2.50 2.70 -0.99
N ALA A 90 -3.41 2.67 -0.04
CA ALA A 90 -4.34 3.76 0.22
C ALA A 90 -3.78 4.68 1.30
N ILE A 91 -3.54 5.94 0.98
CA ILE A 91 -3.04 6.92 1.93
C ILE A 91 -4.24 7.67 2.51
N ASP A 92 -4.40 7.56 3.82
CA ASP A 92 -5.48 8.19 4.59
C ASP A 92 -4.92 9.26 5.55
N PRO A 93 -5.73 10.27 5.95
CA PRO A 93 -5.35 11.13 7.05
C PRO A 93 -5.10 10.32 8.32
N THR A 94 -4.25 10.85 9.18
CA THR A 94 -3.92 10.21 10.46
C THR A 94 -5.10 10.30 11.42
N SER A 95 -5.52 9.17 11.98
CA SER A 95 -6.52 9.10 13.04
C SER A 95 -5.99 9.80 14.30
N PRO A 96 -6.72 10.81 14.85
CA PRO A 96 -6.29 11.50 16.06
C PRO A 96 -6.37 10.61 17.32
N PHE A 97 -7.05 9.46 17.24
CA PHE A 97 -7.25 8.55 18.36
C PHE A 97 -6.26 7.39 18.39
N THR A 98 -5.85 6.90 17.23
CA THR A 98 -5.04 5.67 17.12
C THR A 98 -3.66 5.92 16.52
N GLY A 99 -3.41 7.07 15.89
CA GLY A 99 -2.18 7.36 15.16
C GLY A 99 -1.99 6.58 13.85
N GLY A 100 -2.89 5.65 13.53
CA GLY A 100 -2.92 4.90 12.27
C GLY A 100 -3.83 5.56 11.23
N ALA A 101 -4.05 4.87 10.11
CA ALA A 101 -4.95 5.35 9.06
C ALA A 101 -6.39 5.44 9.58
N LEU A 102 -7.11 6.51 9.23
CA LEU A 102 -8.57 6.54 9.38
C LEU A 102 -9.14 5.35 8.59
N LEU A 103 -9.84 4.44 9.27
CA LEU A 103 -10.39 3.17 8.76
C LEU A 103 -11.25 3.24 7.47
N GLY A 104 -11.46 4.44 6.91
CA GLY A 104 -12.38 4.73 5.83
C GLY A 104 -12.13 3.93 4.57
N ASP A 105 -10.89 3.75 4.14
CA ASP A 105 -10.63 3.13 2.82
C ASP A 105 -10.83 1.62 2.79
N ARG A 106 -10.59 0.90 3.89
CA ARG A 106 -10.93 -0.54 3.97
C ARG A 106 -12.43 -0.80 3.96
N VAL A 107 -13.24 0.13 4.48
CA VAL A 107 -14.71 0.01 4.41
C VAL A 107 -15.21 0.37 3.00
N ARG A 108 -14.58 1.36 2.35
CA ARG A 108 -14.93 1.78 0.99
C ARG A 108 -14.57 0.74 -0.09
N MET A 109 -13.45 0.02 0.06
CA MET A 109 -13.01 -1.01 -0.89
C MET A 109 -13.52 -2.43 -0.56
N ARG A 110 -14.67 -2.57 0.12
CA ARG A 110 -15.29 -3.87 0.45
C ARG A 110 -15.49 -4.77 -0.78
N ALA A 111 -15.71 -4.19 -1.95
CA ALA A 111 -15.88 -4.94 -3.20
C ALA A 111 -14.63 -5.73 -3.62
N LEU A 112 -13.45 -5.39 -3.09
CA LEU A 112 -12.20 -6.11 -3.30
C LEU A 112 -11.90 -7.11 -2.17
N ALA A 113 -12.69 -7.10 -1.09
CA ALA A 113 -12.47 -7.97 0.05
C ALA A 113 -12.71 -9.44 -0.35
N GLY A 114 -11.72 -10.29 -0.11
CA GLY A 114 -11.80 -11.73 -0.39
C GLY A 114 -11.18 -12.17 -1.72
N ASP A 115 -10.83 -11.25 -2.63
CA ASP A 115 -10.03 -11.61 -3.80
C ASP A 115 -8.58 -11.89 -3.39
N SER A 116 -8.12 -13.12 -3.61
CA SER A 116 -6.78 -13.55 -3.25
C SER A 116 -5.68 -12.85 -4.05
N GLY A 117 -5.99 -12.36 -5.26
CA GLY A 117 -5.08 -11.60 -6.10
C GLY A 117 -5.12 -10.08 -5.85
N VAL A 118 -5.88 -9.61 -4.86
CA VAL A 118 -5.86 -8.21 -4.41
C VAL A 118 -5.29 -8.11 -3.00
N PHE A 119 -4.40 -7.17 -2.75
CA PHE A 119 -3.93 -6.84 -1.42
C PHE A 119 -4.03 -5.34 -1.16
N VAL A 120 -4.71 -4.95 -0.08
CA VAL A 120 -4.93 -3.54 0.27
C VAL A 120 -4.22 -3.20 1.58
N ARG A 121 -3.38 -2.17 1.54
CA ARG A 121 -2.78 -1.55 2.72
C ARG A 121 -3.25 -0.11 2.83
N SER A 122 -3.84 0.24 3.97
CA SER A 122 -4.05 1.64 4.35
C SER A 122 -2.85 2.15 5.16
N MET A 123 -2.35 3.34 4.83
CA MET A 123 -1.24 4.02 5.50
C MET A 123 -1.67 5.41 5.96
N ALA A 124 -1.14 5.86 7.09
CA ALA A 124 -1.43 7.21 7.62
C ALA A 124 -0.36 8.22 7.18
N THR A 125 -0.76 9.48 7.01
CA THR A 125 0.16 10.59 6.70
C THR A 125 1.19 10.90 7.81
N ARG A 126 0.93 10.47 9.06
CA ARG A 126 1.74 10.65 10.29
C ARG A 126 2.34 12.05 10.52
N GLY A 127 1.73 13.10 9.95
CA GLY A 127 2.15 14.49 10.18
C GLY A 127 3.48 14.92 9.53
N SER A 128 4.14 14.05 8.76
CA SER A 128 5.36 14.40 8.01
C SER A 128 5.16 14.17 6.52
N LEU A 129 5.09 15.23 5.73
CA LEU A 129 4.94 15.15 4.27
C LEU A 129 6.12 14.36 3.65
N GLY A 130 7.37 14.75 3.95
CA GLY A 130 8.55 14.08 3.38
C GLY A 130 8.82 12.63 3.84
N GLY A 131 8.33 12.22 5.00
CA GLY A 131 8.48 10.82 5.47
C GLY A 131 7.51 9.85 4.79
N LEU A 132 6.35 10.37 4.35
CA LEU A 132 5.30 9.58 3.73
C LEU A 132 5.70 9.12 2.32
N SER A 133 6.29 10.00 1.51
CA SER A 133 6.80 9.64 0.18
C SER A 133 7.81 8.50 0.23
N LYS A 134 8.82 8.60 1.09
CA LYS A 134 9.83 7.55 1.27
C LYS A 134 9.20 6.22 1.68
N THR A 135 8.40 6.22 2.75
CA THR A 135 7.77 4.99 3.24
C THR A 135 6.79 4.41 2.22
N THR A 136 6.10 5.25 1.43
CA THR A 136 5.25 4.79 0.33
C THR A 136 6.07 4.07 -0.75
N GLY A 137 7.19 4.65 -1.19
CA GLY A 137 8.11 4.01 -2.13
C GLY A 137 8.69 2.69 -1.60
N ASP A 138 9.04 2.64 -0.32
CA ASP A 138 9.49 1.41 0.34
C ASP A 138 8.40 0.34 0.34
N VAL A 139 7.14 0.70 0.65
CA VAL A 139 6.01 -0.24 0.62
C VAL A 139 5.68 -0.70 -0.80
N VAL A 140 5.75 0.19 -1.79
CA VAL A 140 5.60 -0.15 -3.22
C VAL A 140 6.67 -1.17 -3.62
N THR A 141 7.92 -0.98 -3.20
CA THR A 141 9.02 -1.93 -3.43
C THR A 141 8.72 -3.30 -2.82
N VAL A 142 8.18 -3.35 -1.60
CA VAL A 142 7.79 -4.62 -0.95
C VAL A 142 6.65 -5.31 -1.71
N MET A 143 5.65 -4.57 -2.20
CA MET A 143 4.56 -5.14 -3.00
C MET A 143 5.06 -5.66 -4.35
N ASP A 144 5.90 -4.90 -5.04
CA ASP A 144 6.51 -5.32 -6.31
C ASP A 144 7.32 -6.62 -6.12
N ALA A 145 8.17 -6.67 -5.09
CA ALA A 145 8.92 -7.88 -4.73
C ALA A 145 8.01 -9.07 -4.36
N ALA A 146 6.80 -8.83 -3.86
CA ALA A 146 5.81 -9.88 -3.58
C ALA A 146 5.15 -10.47 -4.84
N GLY A 147 5.42 -9.88 -6.01
CA GLY A 147 4.97 -10.37 -7.31
C GLY A 147 3.66 -9.76 -7.83
N PHE A 148 3.26 -8.58 -7.34
CA PHE A 148 2.07 -7.90 -7.88
C PHE A 148 2.33 -7.33 -9.29
N ASP A 149 1.41 -7.58 -10.23
CA ASP A 149 1.52 -7.05 -11.60
C ASP A 149 1.26 -5.53 -11.65
N ARG A 150 0.37 -5.05 -10.77
CA ARG A 150 0.00 -3.65 -10.62
C ARG A 150 0.10 -3.23 -9.16
N VAL A 151 0.70 -2.06 -8.92
CA VAL A 151 0.65 -1.40 -7.61
C VAL A 151 -0.01 -0.04 -7.79
N ILE A 152 -1.16 0.14 -7.15
CA ILE A 152 -1.93 1.39 -7.19
C ILE A 152 -1.72 2.14 -5.88
N VAL A 153 -1.32 3.40 -5.95
CA VAL A 153 -1.17 4.29 -4.80
C VAL A 153 -2.23 5.37 -4.89
N GLU A 154 -3.11 5.46 -3.89
CA GLU A 154 -4.18 6.47 -3.81
C GLU A 154 -3.81 7.53 -2.75
N THR A 155 -3.86 8.82 -3.11
CA THR A 155 -3.72 9.91 -2.12
C THR A 155 -5.01 10.16 -1.35
N VAL A 156 -4.88 10.85 -0.22
CA VAL A 156 -6.00 11.49 0.50
C VAL A 156 -6.74 12.50 -0.40
N GLY A 157 -6.00 13.22 -1.26
CA GLY A 157 -6.52 14.33 -2.06
C GLY A 157 -6.45 15.71 -1.37
N VAL A 158 -5.56 15.90 -0.41
CA VAL A 158 -5.29 17.22 0.18
C VAL A 158 -3.78 17.44 0.30
N GLY A 159 -3.31 18.59 -0.17
CA GLY A 159 -1.95 19.07 0.06
C GLY A 159 -0.86 18.41 -0.79
N GLN A 160 0.39 18.45 -0.32
CA GLN A 160 1.58 18.11 -1.12
C GLN A 160 1.75 16.61 -1.44
N ALA A 161 0.93 15.72 -0.88
CA ALA A 161 0.97 14.28 -1.19
C ALA A 161 0.74 13.99 -2.69
N GLU A 162 0.08 14.91 -3.38
CA GLU A 162 -0.26 14.83 -4.80
C GLU A 162 1.00 14.95 -5.69
N VAL A 163 1.92 15.84 -5.29
CA VAL A 163 3.23 16.02 -5.94
C VAL A 163 4.14 14.81 -5.70
N GLU A 164 4.02 14.17 -4.54
CA GLU A 164 4.84 13.02 -4.15
C GLU A 164 4.44 11.72 -4.86
N ILE A 165 3.15 11.53 -5.19
CA ILE A 165 2.73 10.40 -6.02
C ILE A 165 3.32 10.49 -7.43
N ALA A 166 3.44 11.70 -7.98
CA ALA A 166 3.96 11.90 -9.33
C ALA A 166 5.44 11.48 -9.47
N SER A 167 6.22 11.52 -8.40
CA SER A 167 7.63 11.09 -8.43
C SER A 167 7.83 9.59 -8.26
N THR A 168 6.83 8.86 -7.74
CA THR A 168 6.92 7.43 -7.44
C THR A 168 6.21 6.56 -8.50
N ALA A 169 5.24 7.12 -9.22
CA ALA A 169 4.43 6.37 -10.17
C ALA A 169 4.99 6.40 -11.60
N HIS A 170 4.80 5.30 -12.33
CA HIS A 170 5.00 5.26 -13.79
C HIS A 170 3.86 5.95 -14.54
N THR A 171 2.66 5.99 -13.95
CA THR A 171 1.49 6.66 -14.49
C THR A 171 0.74 7.37 -13.37
N THR A 172 0.45 8.65 -13.55
CA THR A 172 -0.34 9.43 -12.59
C THR A 172 -1.70 9.77 -13.18
N LEU A 173 -2.76 9.44 -12.45
CA LEU A 173 -4.14 9.77 -12.75
C LEU A 173 -4.58 10.90 -11.81
N VAL A 174 -5.04 12.01 -12.38
CA VAL A 174 -5.67 13.10 -11.65
C VAL A 174 -7.18 12.99 -11.85
N VAL A 175 -7.92 12.84 -10.75
CA VAL A 175 -9.37 12.62 -10.75
C VAL A 175 -10.08 13.89 -10.31
N GLU A 176 -10.76 14.50 -11.25
CA GLU A 176 -11.56 15.72 -11.06
C GLU A 176 -13.05 15.39 -11.04
N ALA A 177 -13.82 16.11 -10.22
CA ALA A 177 -15.28 16.09 -10.30
C ALA A 177 -15.79 17.39 -10.96
N PRO A 178 -16.81 17.33 -11.82
CA PRO A 178 -17.39 18.52 -12.42
C PRO A 178 -17.83 19.53 -11.36
N GLY A 179 -17.47 20.80 -11.54
CA GLY A 179 -17.94 21.91 -10.69
C GLY A 179 -17.21 22.11 -9.36
N LEU A 180 -16.03 21.50 -9.15
CA LEU A 180 -15.14 21.79 -8.01
C LEU A 180 -14.05 22.84 -8.33
N GLY A 181 -14.19 23.55 -9.45
CA GLY A 181 -13.33 24.67 -9.86
C GLY A 181 -13.80 26.00 -9.32
#